data_AF-D6ZFC5-F1
#
_entry.id   AF-D6ZFC5-F1
#
_cell.length_a   1.000
_cell.length_b   1.000
_cell.length_c   1.000
_cell.angle_alpha   90.00
_cell.angle_beta   90.00
_cell.angle_gamma   90.00
#
_symmetry.space_group_name_H-M   'P 1'
#
loop_
_entity.id
_entity.type
_entity.pdbx_description
1 polymer ?
#
loop_
_entity_poly.entity_id
_entity_poly.type
_entity_poly.pdbx_seq_one_letter_code
_entity_poly.pdbx_strand_id
1 'polypeptide(L)'
;MINPSDQQVADAAKALGKAALFDRWFAKPEPGMARAWAQAFARFDLRLPDLLDAVTLHYSETGEHIAAADVIRHARAIRRDRAEREKPGERSERQNRLDRRLEAKILELADKKSIDNTNQPTQEH
;
A
#
# COMPACT_ATOMS: atom_id res chain seq x y z
N MET A 1 13.76 -19.35 -2.29
CA MET A 1 12.85 -18.25 -2.65
C MET A 1 11.73 -18.25 -1.61
N ILE A 2 11.44 -17.12 -0.94
CA ILE A 2 10.34 -17.06 0.04
C ILE A 2 9.04 -17.04 -0.75
N ASN A 3 8.12 -17.97 -0.46
CA ASN A 3 6.79 -17.95 -1.04
C ASN A 3 5.86 -17.18 -0.08
N PRO A 4 5.32 -16.01 -0.47
CA PRO A 4 4.43 -15.25 0.39
C PRO A 4 3.09 -15.97 0.54
N SER A 5 2.45 -15.81 1.70
CA SER A 5 1.07 -16.27 1.89
C SER A 5 0.09 -15.41 1.08
N ASP A 6 -1.11 -15.95 0.84
CA ASP A 6 -2.17 -15.21 0.15
C ASP A 6 -2.51 -13.89 0.88
N GLN A 7 -2.44 -13.89 2.21
CA GLN A 7 -2.62 -12.68 3.02
C GLN A 7 -1.51 -11.64 2.75
N GLN A 8 -0.25 -12.07 2.64
CA GLN A 8 0.87 -11.18 2.34
C GLN A 8 0.76 -10.60 0.92
N VAL A 9 0.26 -11.38 -0.04
CA VAL A 9 -0.04 -10.91 -1.40
C VAL A 9 -1.17 -9.88 -1.38
N ALA A 10 -2.23 -10.13 -0.62
CA ALA A 10 -3.33 -9.18 -0.44
C ALA A 10 -2.86 -7.87 0.22
N ASP A 11 -1.98 -7.96 1.21
CA ASP A 11 -1.45 -6.78 1.89
C ASP A 11 -0.51 -5.96 0.99
N ALA A 12 0.32 -6.62 0.18
CA ALA A 12 1.13 -5.95 -0.84
C ALA A 12 0.26 -5.27 -1.91
N ALA A 13 -0.84 -5.90 -2.34
CA ALA A 13 -1.77 -5.29 -3.28
C ALA A 13 -2.42 -4.01 -2.73
N LYS A 14 -2.74 -3.98 -1.42
CA LYS A 14 -3.25 -2.77 -0.75
C LYS A 14 -2.21 -1.65 -0.71
N ALA A 15 -0.94 -1.98 -0.41
CA ALA A 15 0.15 -1.01 -0.43
C ALA A 15 0.38 -0.42 -1.83
N LEU A 16 0.35 -1.26 -2.87
CA LEU A 16 0.40 -0.83 -4.28
C LEU A 16 -0.80 0.05 -4.66
N GLY A 17 -2.00 -0.33 -4.23
CA GLY A 17 -3.21 0.48 -4.44
C GLY A 17 -3.10 1.87 -3.81
N LYS A 18 -2.52 1.95 -2.60
CA LYS A 18 -2.22 3.21 -1.93
C LYS A 18 -1.17 4.03 -2.68
N ALA A 19 -0.11 3.40 -3.20
CA ALA A 19 0.90 4.10 -4.01
C ALA A 19 0.30 4.70 -5.28
N ALA A 20 -0.57 3.95 -5.97
CA ALA A 20 -1.30 4.42 -7.15
C ALA A 20 -2.27 5.58 -6.89
N LEU A 21 -2.68 5.79 -5.65
CA LEU A 21 -3.49 6.95 -5.25
C LEU A 21 -2.67 8.23 -5.08
N PHE A 22 -1.40 8.10 -4.69
CA PHE A 22 -0.50 9.23 -4.52
C PHE A 22 0.15 9.63 -5.84
N ASP A 23 0.60 8.66 -6.63
CA ASP A 23 1.29 8.88 -7.89
C ASP A 23 0.43 8.46 -9.08
N ARG A 24 -0.02 9.45 -9.85
CA ARG A 24 -0.84 9.23 -11.06
C ARG A 24 -0.12 8.45 -12.17
N TRP A 25 1.21 8.43 -12.16
CA TRP A 25 2.03 7.70 -13.12
C TRP A 25 2.41 6.31 -12.62
N PHE A 26 1.99 5.96 -11.41
CA PHE A 26 2.25 4.66 -10.84
C PHE A 26 1.54 3.57 -11.64
N ALA A 27 2.27 2.51 -11.97
CA ALA A 27 1.73 1.39 -12.72
C ALA A 27 0.48 0.82 -12.04
N LYS A 28 -0.54 0.48 -12.82
CA LYS A 28 -1.77 -0.12 -12.27
C LYS A 28 -1.40 -1.39 -11.49
N PRO A 29 -1.80 -1.51 -10.22
CA PRO A 29 -1.51 -2.72 -9.44
C PRO A 29 -2.09 -3.95 -10.12
N GLU A 30 -1.27 -4.98 -10.26
CA GLU A 30 -1.61 -6.24 -10.90
C GLU A 30 -1.09 -7.44 -10.09
N PRO A 31 -1.67 -8.64 -10.25
CA PRO A 31 -1.38 -9.78 -9.36
C PRO A 31 0.10 -10.17 -9.31
N GLY A 32 0.80 -10.09 -10.44
CA GLY A 32 2.24 -10.38 -10.52
C GLY A 32 3.08 -9.40 -9.71
N MET A 33 2.77 -8.10 -9.79
CA MET A 33 3.44 -7.06 -9.02
C MET A 33 3.18 -7.22 -7.52
N ALA A 34 1.93 -7.48 -7.13
CA ALA A 34 1.58 -7.76 -5.74
C ALA A 34 2.35 -8.96 -5.17
N ARG A 35 2.49 -10.04 -5.96
CA ARG A 35 3.26 -11.21 -5.55
C ARG A 35 4.76 -10.92 -5.42
N ALA A 36 5.32 -10.15 -6.34
CA ALA A 36 6.74 -9.74 -6.28
C ALA A 36 7.02 -8.86 -5.06
N TRP A 37 6.15 -7.89 -4.76
CA TRP A 37 6.26 -7.05 -3.57
C TRP A 37 6.07 -7.86 -2.28
N ALA A 38 5.11 -8.77 -2.25
CA ALA A 38 4.89 -9.66 -1.11
C ALA A 38 6.11 -10.55 -0.82
N GLN A 39 6.81 -11.05 -1.85
CA GLN A 39 8.07 -11.78 -1.70
C GLN A 39 9.14 -10.91 -1.02
N ALA A 40 9.25 -9.64 -1.41
CA ALA A 40 10.19 -8.71 -0.82
C ALA A 40 9.85 -8.40 0.65
N PHE A 41 8.55 -8.22 0.95
CA PHE A 41 8.06 -7.89 2.30
C PHE A 41 8.14 -9.06 3.28
N ALA A 42 7.87 -10.29 2.80
CA ALA A 42 7.86 -11.50 3.62
C ALA A 42 9.20 -11.75 4.33
N ARG A 43 10.32 -11.27 3.77
CA ARG A 43 11.65 -11.36 4.38
C ARG A 43 11.76 -10.64 5.74
N PHE A 44 10.92 -9.64 5.98
CA PHE A 44 11.04 -8.76 7.15
C PHE A 44 9.82 -8.82 8.09
N ASP A 45 8.88 -9.72 7.80
CA ASP A 45 7.62 -9.88 8.54
C ASP A 45 6.91 -8.53 8.74
N LEU A 46 6.74 -7.80 7.64
CA LEU A 46 6.06 -6.50 7.64
C LEU A 46 4.56 -6.72 7.59
N ARG A 47 3.85 -6.02 8.48
CA ARG A 47 2.39 -6.09 8.57
C ARG A 47 1.76 -4.97 7.76
N LEU A 48 0.53 -5.18 7.32
CA LEU A 48 -0.21 -4.20 6.53
C LEU A 48 -0.15 -2.76 7.07
N PRO A 49 -0.35 -2.47 8.37
CA PRO A 49 -0.28 -1.10 8.86
C PRO A 49 1.08 -0.44 8.59
N ASP A 50 2.17 -1.18 8.81
CA ASP A 50 3.52 -0.65 8.61
C ASP A 50 3.80 -0.37 7.11
N LEU A 51 3.25 -1.20 6.21
CA LEU A 51 3.35 -1.00 4.76
C LEU A 51 2.56 0.23 4.30
N LEU A 52 1.33 0.40 4.81
CA LEU A 52 0.50 1.55 4.46
C LEU A 52 1.10 2.85 5.00
N ASP A 53 1.60 2.85 6.22
CA ASP A 53 2.26 4.02 6.82
C ASP A 53 3.52 4.39 6.04
N ALA A 54 4.29 3.39 5.62
CA ALA A 54 5.49 3.58 4.81
C ALA A 54 5.21 4.28 3.47
N VAL A 55 4.13 3.92 2.78
CA VAL A 55 3.73 4.57 1.53
C VAL A 55 3.32 6.04 1.78
N THR A 56 2.54 6.30 2.84
CA THR A 56 2.20 7.69 3.22
C THR A 56 3.46 8.50 3.53
N LEU A 57 4.39 7.92 4.29
CA LEU A 57 5.61 8.61 4.71
C LEU A 57 6.46 8.98 3.50
N HIS A 58 6.70 8.03 2.59
CA HIS A 58 7.47 8.27 1.36
C HIS A 58 6.93 9.47 0.59
N TYR A 59 5.63 9.47 0.27
CA TYR A 59 5.01 10.57 -0.49
C TYR A 59 4.83 11.87 0.30
N SER A 60 5.06 11.85 1.62
CA SER A 60 5.12 13.07 2.43
C SER A 60 6.52 13.71 2.43
N GLU A 61 7.55 12.92 2.15
CA GLU A 61 8.96 13.35 2.13
C GLU A 61 9.43 13.70 0.71
N THR A 62 8.92 12.99 -0.31
CA THR A 62 9.33 13.14 -1.71
C THR A 62 8.15 12.92 -2.67
N GLY A 63 8.23 13.54 -3.84
CA GLY A 63 7.30 13.30 -4.96
C GLY A 63 7.78 12.19 -5.91
N GLU A 64 8.87 11.50 -5.58
CA GLU A 64 9.46 10.45 -6.40
C GLU A 64 8.64 9.16 -6.36
N HIS A 65 8.74 8.40 -7.45
CA HIS A 65 8.12 7.09 -7.57
C HIS A 65 8.62 6.13 -6.49
N ILE A 66 7.69 5.43 -5.83
CA ILE A 66 8.03 4.52 -4.72
C ILE A 66 8.37 3.12 -5.21
N ALA A 67 9.48 2.55 -4.74
CA ALA A 67 9.81 1.14 -4.95
C ALA A 67 9.55 0.29 -3.70
N ALA A 68 9.48 -1.04 -3.87
CA ALA A 68 9.32 -1.97 -2.74
C ALA A 68 10.43 -1.80 -1.67
N ALA A 69 11.66 -1.46 -2.11
CA ALA A 69 12.78 -1.21 -1.21
C ALA A 69 12.53 0.00 -0.29
N ASP A 70 11.90 1.06 -0.82
CA ASP A 70 11.56 2.26 -0.04
C ASP A 70 10.48 1.93 0.98
N VAL A 71 9.45 1.19 0.58
CA VAL A 71 8.41 0.71 1.51
C VAL A 71 9.03 -0.09 2.65
N ILE A 72 9.94 -1.03 2.35
CA ILE A 72 10.64 -1.82 3.37
C ILE A 72 11.44 -0.91 4.32
N ARG A 73 12.17 0.06 3.76
CA ARG A 73 12.98 1.00 4.54
C ARG A 73 12.11 1.79 5.51
N HIS A 74 11.05 2.42 5.02
CA HIS A 74 10.14 3.23 5.84
C HIS A 74 9.37 2.38 6.85
N ALA A 75 8.84 1.21 6.44
CA ALA A 75 8.08 0.33 7.33
C ALA A 75 8.94 -0.17 8.51
N ARG A 76 10.21 -0.51 8.25
CA ARG A 76 11.15 -0.90 9.31
C ARG A 76 11.50 0.25 10.23
N ALA A 77 11.65 1.47 9.70
CA ALA A 77 11.88 2.66 10.50
C ALA A 77 10.68 2.96 11.40
N ILE A 78 9.45 2.89 10.88
CA ILE A 78 8.20 3.07 11.64
C ILE A 78 8.07 2.02 12.73
N ARG A 79 8.33 0.75 12.42
CA ARG A 79 8.29 -0.33 13.42
C ARG A 79 9.31 -0.12 14.54
N ARG A 80 10.52 0.34 14.20
CA ARG A 80 11.55 0.69 15.18
C ARG A 80 11.11 1.86 16.05
N ASP A 81 10.66 2.93 15.43
CA ASP A 81 10.16 4.13 16.11
C ASP A 81 8.97 3.80 17.03
N ARG A 82 8.07 2.90 16.62
CA ARG A 82 6.97 2.40 17.49
C ARG A 82 7.51 1.65 18.72
N ALA A 83 8.46 0.74 18.52
CA ALA A 83 9.10 0.00 19.62
C ALA A 83 9.88 0.93 20.58
N GLU A 84 10.44 2.03 20.06
CA GLU A 84 11.10 3.06 20.86
C GLU A 84 10.09 4.01 21.56
N ARG A 85 8.97 4.35 20.92
CA ARG A 85 7.90 5.24 21.41
C ARG A 85 6.87 4.59 22.31
N GLU A 86 6.81 3.26 22.38
CA GLU A 86 6.20 2.60 23.54
C GLU A 86 6.90 3.01 24.85
N LYS A 87 7.97 3.82 24.79
CA LYS A 87 8.54 4.55 25.93
C LYS A 87 8.23 6.07 26.01
N PRO A 88 7.89 6.85 24.95
CA PRO A 88 6.69 7.73 24.98
C PRO A 88 6.10 8.15 23.59
N GLY A 89 4.76 8.31 23.47
CA GLY A 89 4.01 8.28 22.20
C GLY A 89 3.27 9.54 21.72
N GLU A 90 3.76 10.18 20.64
CA GLU A 90 3.11 11.36 20.01
C GLU A 90 2.93 11.30 18.47
N ARG A 91 3.36 10.26 17.74
CA ARG A 91 3.31 10.24 16.24
C ARG A 91 2.02 9.66 15.64
N SER A 92 1.22 8.93 16.40
CA SER A 92 0.11 8.11 15.85
C SER A 92 -1.05 8.93 15.27
N GLU A 93 -1.26 10.17 15.70
CA GLU A 93 -2.47 10.93 15.36
C GLU A 93 -2.43 11.58 13.98
N ARG A 94 -1.23 11.95 13.49
CA ARG A 94 -1.07 12.55 12.15
C ARG A 94 -1.28 11.51 11.04
N GLN A 95 -0.79 10.29 11.27
CA GLN A 95 -0.89 9.16 10.35
C GLN A 95 -2.35 8.72 10.16
N ASN A 96 -3.09 8.58 11.27
CA ASN A 96 -4.51 8.23 11.28
C ASN A 96 -5.40 9.18 10.45
N ARG A 97 -5.04 10.46 10.32
CA ARG A 97 -5.81 11.43 9.52
C ARG A 97 -5.58 11.26 8.02
N LEU A 98 -4.37 10.89 7.61
CA LEU A 98 -4.02 10.68 6.21
C LEU A 98 -4.55 9.34 5.72
N ASP A 99 -4.48 8.30 6.56
CA ASP A 99 -4.99 6.98 6.23
C ASP A 99 -6.50 6.97 6.03
N ARG A 100 -7.27 7.64 6.89
CA ARG A 100 -8.73 7.79 6.70
C ARG A 100 -9.10 8.46 5.37
N ARG A 101 -8.34 9.48 4.95
CA ARG A 101 -8.57 10.15 3.66
C ARG A 101 -8.27 9.24 2.49
N LEU A 102 -7.27 8.38 2.65
CA LEU A 102 -6.83 7.50 1.60
C LEU A 102 -7.74 6.28 1.46
N GLU A 103 -8.20 5.69 2.57
CA GLU A 103 -9.24 4.65 2.57
C GLU A 103 -10.52 5.10 1.88
N ALA A 104 -10.98 6.32 2.16
CA ALA A 104 -12.16 6.89 1.49
C ALA A 104 -11.97 6.96 -0.03
N LYS A 105 -10.75 7.25 -0.50
CA LYS A 105 -10.43 7.36 -1.93
C LYS A 105 -10.19 6.01 -2.59
N ILE A 106 -9.70 5.01 -1.86
CA ILE A 106 -9.64 3.60 -2.32
C ILE A 106 -11.06 3.10 -2.60
N LEU A 107 -11.99 3.34 -1.68
CA LEU A 107 -13.38 2.91 -1.82
C LEU A 107 -14.06 3.57 -3.03
N GLU A 108 -13.84 4.89 -3.21
CA GLU A 108 -14.38 5.64 -4.35
C GLU A 108 -13.88 5.12 -5.71
N LEU A 109 -12.59 4.76 -5.81
CA LEU A 109 -12.02 4.21 -7.05
C LEU A 109 -12.41 2.75 -7.30
N ALA A 110 -12.65 1.98 -6.23
CA ALA A 110 -13.20 0.64 -6.35
C ALA A 110 -14.62 0.69 -6.93
N ASP A 111 -15.46 1.60 -6.43
CA ASP A 111 -16.83 1.81 -6.92
C ASP A 111 -16.89 2.31 -8.37
N LYS A 112 -15.99 3.23 -8.76
CA LYS A 112 -15.90 3.66 -10.17
C LYS A 112 -15.54 2.52 -11.13
N LYS A 113 -14.61 1.64 -10.73
CA LYS A 113 -14.22 0.48 -11.55
C LYS A 113 -15.31 -0.60 -11.64
N SER A 114 -16.13 -0.79 -10.62
CA SER A 114 -17.24 -1.76 -10.65
C SER A 114 -18.40 -1.28 -11.53
N ILE A 115 -18.65 0.04 -11.61
CA ILE A 115 -19.63 0.61 -12.53
C ILE A 115 -19.17 0.41 -14.00
N ASP A 116 -17.89 0.63 -14.30
CA ASP A 116 -17.34 0.46 -15.66
C ASP A 116 -17.34 -1.00 -16.15
N ASN A 117 -17.20 -1.98 -15.25
CA ASN A 117 -17.24 -3.42 -15.60
C ASN A 117 -18.65 -3.95 -15.89
N THR A 118 -19.70 -3.16 -15.65
CA THR A 118 -21.10 -3.55 -15.90
C THR A 118 -21.58 -3.10 -17.29
N ASN A 119 -20.72 -2.44 -18.08
CA ASN A 119 -21.08 -1.82 -19.36
C ASN A 119 -20.25 -2.31 -20.56
N GLN A 120 -19.82 -3.57 -20.58
CA GLN A 120 -19.38 -4.20 -21.84
C GLN A 120 -20.61 -4.65 -22.63
N PRO A 121 -20.89 -4.10 -23.82
CA PRO A 121 -21.92 -4.65 -24.69
C PRO A 121 -21.41 -6.01 -25.18
N THR A 122 -22.15 -7.06 -24.86
CA THR A 122 -21.98 -8.39 -25.44
C THR A 122 -22.06 -8.24 -26.96
N GLN A 123 -20.92 -8.29 -27.65
CA GLN A 123 -20.89 -8.36 -29.11
C GLN A 123 -21.30 -9.78 -29.51
N GLU A 124 -22.38 -9.85 -30.28
CA GLU A 124 -22.99 -11.06 -30.84
C GLU A 124 -22.05 -11.81 -31.78
N HIS A 125 -22.15 -13.15 -31.79
CA HIS A 125 -22.01 -14.00 -32.97
C HIS A 125 -22.80 -15.29 -32.79
#